data_AF-A0A645I4R3-F1
#
_entry.id   AF-A0A645I4R3-F1
#
_cell.length_a   1.000
_cell.length_b   1.000
_cell.length_c   1.000
_cell.angle_alpha   90.00
_cell.angle_beta   90.00
_cell.angle_gamma   90.00
#
_symmetry.space_group_name_H-M   'P 1'
#
loop_
_entity.id
_entity.type
_entity.pdbx_description
1 polymer ?
#
loop_
_entity_poly.entity_id
_entity_poly.type
_entity_poly.pdbx_seq_one_letter_code
_entity_poly.pdbx_strand_id
1 'polypeptide(L)'
;MTMAIVTHEMNFAKDVSTRVLYMDEGNIYEEGAPSEIFDAPKKEKTKEFIYRIRTFNYHINDKNYDLFDLKSGIEQFCARHFLDARSIFRMQLVVEEILQLCFFEGESVNRCRLVAESGGLNISISYSEKNNELSVEFSTHKILETILNQVENSDGISINILKGIANISETTIDDKIILKAVIS
;
A
#
# COMPACT_ATOMS: atom_id res chain seq x y z
N MET A 1 17.12 -40.56 -4.19
CA MET A 1 17.28 -39.95 -2.86
C MET A 1 16.25 -38.85 -2.72
N THR A 2 15.69 -38.64 -1.54
CA THR A 2 14.70 -37.58 -1.25
C THR A 2 15.22 -36.75 -0.10
N MET A 3 15.15 -35.43 -0.22
CA MET A 3 15.67 -34.48 0.76
C MET A 3 14.67 -33.32 0.95
N ALA A 4 14.50 -32.89 2.20
CA ALA A 4 13.75 -31.70 2.56
C ALA A 4 14.69 -30.74 3.29
N ILE A 5 14.64 -29.46 2.92
CA ILE A 5 15.48 -28.40 3.48
C ILE A 5 14.57 -27.26 3.93
N VAL A 6 14.82 -26.73 5.13
CA VAL A 6 14.20 -25.51 5.64
C VAL A 6 15.28 -24.43 5.69
N THR A 7 15.06 -23.31 5.02
CA THR A 7 16.03 -22.22 4.93
C THR A 7 15.33 -20.87 4.79
N HIS A 8 16.01 -19.81 5.24
CA HIS A 8 15.65 -18.42 5.00
C HIS A 8 16.43 -17.81 3.82
N GLU A 9 17.35 -18.56 3.22
CA GLU A 9 18.17 -18.13 2.08
C GLU A 9 17.45 -18.41 0.75
N MET A 10 16.74 -17.40 0.24
CA MET A 10 15.90 -17.48 -0.97
C MET A 10 16.67 -17.98 -2.20
N ASN A 11 17.86 -17.43 -2.47
CA ASN A 11 18.66 -17.79 -3.64
C ASN A 11 19.10 -19.26 -3.58
N PHE A 12 19.51 -19.72 -2.40
CA PHE A 12 19.86 -21.14 -2.20
C PHE A 12 18.65 -22.05 -2.44
N ALA A 13 17.49 -21.69 -1.88
CA ALA A 13 16.26 -22.46 -2.10
C ALA A 13 15.87 -22.50 -3.58
N LYS A 14 16.04 -21.38 -4.30
CA LYS A 14 15.78 -21.30 -5.74
C LYS A 14 16.69 -22.19 -6.57
N ASP A 15 17.98 -22.24 -6.24
CA ASP A 15 18.98 -22.96 -7.02
C ASP A 15 18.98 -24.48 -6.81
N VAL A 16 18.56 -24.94 -5.62
CA VAL A 16 18.73 -26.35 -5.21
C VAL A 16 17.40 -27.13 -5.18
N SER A 17 16.26 -26.45 -5.05
CA SER A 17 14.97 -27.13 -4.91
C SER A 17 14.28 -27.43 -6.25
N THR A 18 13.50 -28.51 -6.29
CA THR A 18 12.59 -28.82 -7.40
C THR A 18 11.14 -28.42 -7.11
N ARG A 19 10.81 -28.22 -5.82
CA ARG A 19 9.52 -27.77 -5.31
C ARG A 19 9.76 -26.92 -4.07
N VAL A 20 9.03 -25.82 -3.96
CA VAL A 20 9.08 -24.89 -2.84
C VAL A 20 7.73 -24.87 -2.14
N LEU A 21 7.78 -24.84 -0.81
CA LEU A 21 6.63 -24.75 0.07
C LEU A 21 6.81 -23.47 0.90
N TYR A 22 5.99 -22.46 0.64
CA TYR A 22 5.91 -21.27 1.48
C TYR A 22 4.87 -21.53 2.59
N MET A 23 5.32 -21.38 3.83
CA MET A 23 4.51 -21.63 5.01
C MET A 23 4.15 -20.33 5.71
N ASP A 24 2.89 -20.21 6.15
CA ASP A 24 2.37 -19.10 6.94
C ASP A 24 1.36 -19.62 7.96
N GLU A 25 1.39 -19.09 9.18
CA GLU A 25 0.52 -19.49 10.30
C GLU A 25 0.46 -21.02 10.53
N GLY A 26 1.60 -21.70 10.34
CA GLY A 26 1.72 -23.16 10.52
C GLY A 26 1.13 -24.01 9.37
N ASN A 27 0.64 -23.38 8.30
CA ASN A 27 0.07 -24.05 7.13
C ASN A 27 0.92 -23.81 5.88
N ILE A 28 0.81 -24.70 4.89
CA ILE A 28 1.34 -24.43 3.55
C ILE A 28 0.43 -23.39 2.89
N TYR A 29 0.94 -22.17 2.81
CA TYR A 29 0.19 -21.07 2.21
C TYR A 29 0.30 -21.11 0.70
N GLU A 30 1.49 -21.33 0.14
CA GLU A 30 1.68 -21.47 -1.31
C GLU A 30 2.71 -22.55 -1.62
N GLU A 31 2.51 -23.26 -2.74
CA GLU A 31 3.44 -24.28 -3.21
C GLU A 31 3.55 -24.25 -4.73
N GLY A 32 4.73 -24.59 -5.24
CA GLY A 32 4.98 -24.59 -6.68
C GLY A 32 6.42 -24.86 -7.04
N ALA A 33 6.72 -24.74 -8.33
CA ALA A 33 8.12 -24.74 -8.79
C ALA A 33 8.86 -23.50 -8.26
N PRO A 34 10.21 -23.54 -8.15
CA PRO A 34 10.97 -22.39 -7.67
C PRO A 34 10.70 -21.11 -8.46
N SER A 35 10.55 -21.18 -9.80
CA SER A 35 10.20 -20.02 -10.62
C SER A 35 8.80 -19.47 -10.29
N GLU A 36 7.83 -20.32 -10.00
CA GLU A 36 6.48 -19.87 -9.62
C GLU A 36 6.48 -19.20 -8.26
N ILE A 37 7.28 -19.66 -7.30
CA ILE A 37 7.30 -19.08 -5.96
C ILE A 37 8.21 -17.84 -5.88
N PHE A 38 9.40 -17.88 -6.48
CA PHE A 38 10.39 -16.80 -6.35
C PHE A 38 10.25 -15.70 -7.42
N ASP A 39 9.81 -16.05 -8.63
CA ASP A 39 9.74 -15.09 -9.74
C ASP A 39 8.32 -14.61 -10.06
N ALA A 40 7.31 -15.45 -9.83
CA ALA A 40 5.91 -15.12 -10.09
C ALA A 40 4.92 -15.63 -9.01
N PRO A 41 5.17 -15.37 -7.71
CA PRO A 41 4.29 -15.80 -6.63
C PRO A 41 2.86 -15.31 -6.87
N LYS A 42 1.88 -16.18 -6.65
CA LYS A 42 0.47 -15.90 -6.94
C LYS A 42 -0.23 -15.30 -5.73
N LYS A 43 0.11 -15.72 -4.50
CA LYS A 43 -0.58 -15.27 -3.29
C LYS A 43 0.11 -14.06 -2.65
N GLU A 44 -0.68 -13.20 -2.01
CA GLU A 44 -0.23 -11.91 -1.46
C GLU A 44 0.87 -12.06 -0.40
N LYS A 45 0.67 -12.84 0.66
CA LYS A 45 1.70 -13.04 1.70
C LYS A 45 3.02 -13.61 1.14
N THR A 46 2.95 -14.50 0.14
CA THR A 46 4.14 -14.99 -0.55
C THR A 46 4.83 -13.86 -1.31
N LYS A 47 4.09 -13.05 -2.10
CA LYS A 47 4.66 -11.88 -2.78
C LYS A 47 5.34 -10.92 -1.79
N GLU A 48 4.67 -10.61 -0.68
CA GLU A 48 5.21 -9.75 0.38
C GLU A 48 6.53 -10.31 0.92
N PHE A 49 6.56 -11.60 1.24
CA PHE A 49 7.72 -12.27 1.77
C PHE A 49 8.89 -12.34 0.77
N ILE A 50 8.63 -12.82 -0.44
CA ILE A 50 9.63 -13.05 -1.50
C ILE A 50 10.21 -11.72 -1.99
N TYR A 51 9.36 -10.72 -2.20
CA TYR A 51 9.79 -9.41 -2.70
C TYR A 51 10.26 -8.46 -1.60
N ARG A 52 10.29 -8.94 -0.34
CA ARG A 52 10.62 -8.14 0.84
C ARG A 52 9.82 -6.85 0.87
N ILE A 53 8.56 -6.91 0.46
CA ILE A 53 7.67 -5.76 0.54
C ILE A 53 7.34 -5.60 2.02
N ARG A 54 7.71 -4.44 2.54
CA ARG A 54 7.40 -4.05 3.91
C ARG A 54 6.20 -3.14 3.86
N THR A 55 5.23 -3.37 4.74
CA THR A 55 3.97 -2.62 4.70
C THR A 55 3.62 -2.05 6.07
N PHE A 56 3.17 -0.81 6.08
CA PHE A 56 2.52 -0.15 7.20
C PHE A 56 1.05 0.05 6.84
N ASN A 57 0.15 -0.45 7.68
CA ASN A 57 -1.29 -0.33 7.48
C ASN A 57 -1.89 0.62 8.53
N TYR A 58 -2.80 1.49 8.10
CA TYR A 58 -3.56 2.39 8.95
C TYR A 58 -5.02 2.41 8.53
N HIS A 59 -5.94 2.51 9.50
CA HIS A 59 -7.37 2.52 9.23
C HIS A 59 -8.00 3.82 9.73
N ILE A 60 -8.75 4.49 8.86
CA ILE A 60 -9.51 5.70 9.15
C ILE A 60 -11.00 5.36 9.16
N ASN A 61 -11.65 5.48 10.31
CA ASN A 61 -13.11 5.32 10.41
C ASN A 61 -13.85 6.54 9.82
N ASP A 62 -13.37 7.75 10.13
CA ASP A 62 -13.99 9.00 9.70
C ASP A 62 -12.96 10.16 9.68
N LYS A 63 -13.41 11.36 9.28
CA LYS A 63 -12.56 12.56 9.15
C LYS A 63 -11.83 13.00 10.43
N ASN A 64 -12.23 12.52 11.61
CA ASN A 64 -11.60 12.84 12.89
C ASN A 64 -10.49 11.85 13.26
N TYR A 65 -9.74 11.36 12.26
CA TYR A 65 -8.60 10.47 12.48
C TYR A 65 -7.46 11.19 13.20
N ASP A 66 -6.62 10.42 13.89
CA ASP A 66 -5.46 10.96 14.58
C ASP A 66 -4.33 11.22 13.57
N LEU A 67 -4.25 12.47 13.11
CA LEU A 67 -3.23 12.91 12.17
C LEU A 67 -1.81 12.70 12.73
N PHE A 68 -1.60 12.88 14.03
CA PHE A 68 -0.28 12.75 14.63
C PHE A 68 0.17 11.30 14.70
N ASP A 69 -0.74 10.40 15.08
CA ASP A 69 -0.49 8.96 15.09
C ASP A 69 -0.19 8.43 13.68
N LEU A 70 -1.00 8.83 12.69
CA LEU A 70 -0.74 8.49 11.29
C LEU A 70 0.65 9.00 10.85
N LYS A 71 0.95 10.29 11.03
CA LYS A 71 2.26 10.87 10.66
C LYS A 71 3.43 10.18 11.35
N SER A 72 3.29 9.85 12.64
CA SER A 72 4.32 9.14 13.39
C SER A 72 4.51 7.72 12.85
N GLY A 73 3.43 7.01 12.53
CA GLY A 73 3.49 5.69 11.91
C GLY A 73 4.22 5.70 10.57
N ILE A 74 3.93 6.69 9.71
CA ILE A 74 4.61 6.91 8.42
C ILE A 74 6.11 7.15 8.63
N GLU A 75 6.46 8.07 9.53
CA GLU A 75 7.85 8.43 9.80
C GLU A 75 8.63 7.23 10.35
N GLN A 76 8.07 6.49 11.31
CA GLN A 76 8.69 5.30 11.88
C GLN A 76 8.88 4.21 10.82
N PHE A 77 7.87 3.96 9.98
CA PHE A 77 7.96 3.00 8.89
C PHE A 77 9.10 3.38 7.93
N CYS A 78 9.08 4.60 7.41
CA CYS A 78 10.07 5.03 6.42
C CYS A 78 11.50 5.09 7.01
N ALA A 79 11.65 5.57 8.25
CA ALA A 79 12.95 5.64 8.92
C ALA A 79 13.55 4.25 9.17
N ARG A 80 12.72 3.24 9.52
CA ARG A 80 13.17 1.84 9.70
C ARG A 80 13.72 1.22 8.42
N HIS A 81 13.32 1.74 7.26
CA HIS A 81 13.77 1.28 5.95
C HIS A 81 14.85 2.19 5.34
N PHE A 82 15.50 3.03 6.16
CA PHE A 82 16.61 3.91 5.77
C PHE A 82 16.28 4.85 4.60
N LEU A 83 15.02 5.24 4.46
CA LEU A 83 14.58 6.21 3.45
C LEU A 83 15.08 7.61 3.81
N ASP A 84 15.42 8.40 2.79
CA ASP A 84 15.91 9.75 2.99
C ASP A 84 14.79 10.72 3.42
N ALA A 85 15.16 11.82 4.06
CA ALA A 85 14.20 12.81 4.56
C ALA A 85 13.26 13.35 3.45
N ARG A 86 13.75 13.40 2.20
CA ARG A 86 12.94 13.81 1.05
C ARG A 86 11.85 12.79 0.73
N SER A 87 12.14 11.50 0.71
CA SER A 87 11.13 10.46 0.48
C SER A 87 10.09 10.42 1.60
N ILE A 88 10.52 10.60 2.86
CA ILE A 88 9.62 10.69 4.01
C ILE A 88 8.65 11.88 3.84
N PHE A 89 9.19 13.06 3.53
CA PHE A 89 8.38 14.26 3.32
C PHE A 89 7.42 14.10 2.15
N ARG A 90 7.86 13.53 1.02
CA ARG A 90 7.00 13.25 -0.14
C ARG A 90 5.87 12.29 0.21
N MET A 91 6.16 11.22 0.96
CA MET A 91 5.15 10.28 1.42
C MET A 91 4.10 10.95 2.31
N GLN A 92 4.54 11.73 3.30
CA GLN A 92 3.63 12.49 4.17
C GLN A 92 2.77 13.46 3.37
N LEU A 93 3.37 14.20 2.44
CA LEU A 93 2.66 15.15 1.59
C LEU A 93 1.63 14.44 0.68
N VAL A 94 2.00 13.33 0.04
CA VAL A 94 1.05 12.53 -0.75
C VAL A 94 -0.13 12.07 0.09
N VAL A 95 0.12 11.58 1.30
CA VAL A 95 -0.93 11.13 2.19
C VAL A 95 -1.83 12.29 2.61
N GLU A 96 -1.26 13.43 2.98
CA GLU A 96 -2.01 14.63 3.36
C GLU A 96 -2.91 15.14 2.24
N GLU A 97 -2.38 15.29 1.02
CA GLU A 97 -3.15 15.82 -0.11
C GLU A 97 -4.26 14.85 -0.55
N ILE A 98 -4.02 13.54 -0.50
CA ILE A 98 -5.07 12.55 -0.80
C ILE A 98 -6.18 12.57 0.26
N LEU A 99 -5.83 12.69 1.55
CA LEU A 99 -6.83 12.79 2.61
C LEU A 99 -7.59 14.12 2.55
N GLN A 100 -6.92 15.22 2.18
CA GLN A 100 -7.53 16.52 1.92
C GLN A 100 -8.60 16.41 0.82
N LEU A 101 -8.24 15.83 -0.33
CA LEU A 101 -9.17 15.57 -1.42
C LEU A 101 -10.29 14.62 -1.00
N CYS A 102 -9.99 13.57 -0.24
CA CYS A 102 -10.97 12.56 0.12
C CYS A 102 -12.04 13.09 1.10
N PHE A 103 -11.63 13.81 2.14
CA PHE A 103 -12.49 14.16 3.27
C PHE A 103 -12.88 15.64 3.36
N PHE A 104 -12.09 16.57 2.81
CA PHE A 104 -12.23 17.99 3.11
C PHE A 104 -12.61 18.84 1.89
N GLU A 105 -12.28 18.41 0.68
CA GLU A 105 -12.68 19.11 -0.55
C GLU A 105 -14.06 18.67 -1.08
N GLY A 106 -14.79 19.62 -1.68
CA GLY A 106 -16.08 19.37 -2.35
C GLY A 106 -17.24 19.06 -1.41
N GLU A 107 -18.06 18.08 -1.78
CA GLU A 107 -19.18 17.55 -0.98
C GLU A 107 -18.69 16.75 0.25
N SER A 108 -17.76 17.32 1.02
CA SER A 108 -17.06 16.71 2.15
C SER A 108 -17.99 16.06 3.16
N VAL A 109 -19.13 16.68 3.47
CA VAL A 109 -20.11 16.12 4.43
C VAL A 109 -20.66 14.78 3.95
N ASN A 110 -21.11 14.70 2.69
CA ASN A 110 -21.68 13.45 2.16
C ASN A 110 -20.59 12.39 2.00
N ARG A 111 -19.40 12.76 1.54
CA ARG A 111 -18.26 11.84 1.39
C ARG A 111 -17.80 11.26 2.72
N CYS A 112 -17.66 12.09 3.75
CA CYS A 112 -17.33 11.63 5.10
C CYS A 112 -18.35 10.61 5.60
N ARG A 113 -19.65 10.88 5.36
CA ARG A 113 -20.72 9.95 5.72
C ARG A 113 -20.62 8.63 4.96
N LEU A 114 -20.40 8.68 3.64
CA LEU A 114 -20.24 7.47 2.82
C LEU A 114 -19.08 6.61 3.32
N VAL A 115 -17.89 7.20 3.53
CA VAL A 115 -16.72 6.47 4.05
C VAL A 115 -17.00 5.83 5.41
N ALA A 116 -17.59 6.59 6.35
CA ALA A 116 -17.89 6.08 7.68
C ALA A 116 -18.92 4.94 7.68
N GLU A 117 -19.97 5.05 6.86
CA GLU A 117 -21.01 4.03 6.75
C GLU A 117 -20.58 2.81 5.94
N SER A 118 -19.54 2.94 5.10
CA SER A 118 -19.07 1.89 4.20
C SER A 118 -17.80 1.17 4.67
N GLY A 119 -17.49 1.25 5.97
CA GLY A 119 -16.36 0.52 6.56
C GLY A 119 -15.02 1.23 6.49
N GLY A 120 -15.00 2.56 6.39
CA GLY A 120 -13.80 3.39 6.53
C GLY A 120 -12.89 3.42 5.29
N LEU A 121 -11.73 4.03 5.49
CA LEU A 121 -10.65 4.16 4.50
C LEU A 121 -9.40 3.46 5.04
N ASN A 122 -8.87 2.51 4.29
CA ASN A 122 -7.62 1.84 4.61
C ASN A 122 -6.48 2.53 3.88
N ILE A 123 -5.34 2.68 4.55
CA ILE A 123 -4.09 3.20 4.02
C ILE A 123 -3.05 2.10 4.18
N SER A 124 -2.35 1.76 3.10
CA SER A 124 -1.27 0.77 3.09
C SER A 124 -0.04 1.38 2.43
N ILE A 125 0.99 1.68 3.22
CA ILE A 125 2.27 2.18 2.73
C ILE A 125 3.19 1.00 2.55
N SER A 126 3.76 0.87 1.37
CA SER A 126 4.62 -0.25 1.01
C SER A 126 5.98 0.22 0.49
N TYR A 127 7.04 -0.41 0.97
CA TYR A 127 8.40 -0.26 0.46
C TYR A 127 8.91 -1.58 -0.11
N SER A 128 9.38 -1.55 -1.36
CA SER A 128 10.00 -2.69 -2.05
C SER A 128 11.50 -2.47 -2.17
N GLU A 129 12.30 -3.23 -1.42
CA GLU A 129 13.77 -3.21 -1.53
C GLU A 129 14.24 -3.60 -2.94
N LYS A 130 13.53 -4.52 -3.59
CA LYS A 130 13.89 -5.06 -4.92
C LYS A 130 13.87 -3.98 -6.01
N ASN A 131 12.85 -3.13 -5.98
CA ASN A 131 12.65 -2.09 -7.00
C ASN A 131 13.02 -0.69 -6.49
N ASN A 132 13.44 -0.58 -5.23
CA ASN A 132 13.58 0.68 -4.49
C ASN A 132 12.34 1.57 -4.65
N GLU A 133 11.15 0.96 -4.55
CA GLU A 133 9.86 1.62 -4.79
C GLU A 133 9.17 1.89 -3.45
N LEU A 134 8.81 3.14 -3.21
CA LEU A 134 7.97 3.56 -2.11
C LEU A 134 6.58 3.92 -2.66
N SER A 135 5.52 3.34 -2.11
CA SER A 135 4.16 3.58 -2.56
C SER A 135 3.17 3.62 -1.41
N VAL A 136 2.01 4.23 -1.63
CA VAL A 136 0.86 4.19 -0.74
C VAL A 136 -0.39 3.83 -1.51
N GLU A 137 -1.18 2.94 -0.93
CA GLU A 137 -2.49 2.54 -1.42
C GLU A 137 -3.57 3.01 -0.45
N PHE A 138 -4.63 3.60 -0.99
CA PHE A 138 -5.85 3.95 -0.29
C PHE A 138 -6.96 3.07 -0.80
N SER A 139 -7.71 2.42 0.08
CA SER A 139 -8.86 1.62 -0.33
C SER A 139 -10.08 1.81 0.56
N THR A 140 -11.23 1.96 -0.08
CA THR A 140 -12.54 2.07 0.58
C THR A 140 -13.61 1.48 -0.33
N HIS A 141 -14.86 1.48 0.11
CA HIS A 141 -15.97 0.94 -0.67
C HIS A 141 -16.20 1.77 -1.93
N LYS A 142 -16.50 1.10 -3.06
CA LYS A 142 -16.69 1.74 -4.38
C LYS A 142 -17.81 2.78 -4.45
N ILE A 143 -18.70 2.82 -3.45
CA ILE A 143 -19.78 3.81 -3.34
C ILE A 143 -19.25 5.26 -3.28
N LEU A 144 -17.98 5.45 -2.91
CA LEU A 144 -17.33 6.75 -2.92
C LEU A 144 -17.03 7.27 -4.33
N GLU A 145 -17.09 6.41 -5.35
CA GLU A 145 -16.84 6.65 -6.78
C GLU A 145 -15.42 7.08 -7.17
N THR A 146 -14.81 7.98 -6.40
CA THR A 146 -13.40 8.40 -6.51
C THR A 146 -12.88 8.81 -5.14
N ILE A 147 -11.60 8.54 -4.85
CA ILE A 147 -10.90 9.05 -3.67
C ILE A 147 -10.40 10.49 -3.95
N LEU A 148 -10.09 10.82 -5.21
CA LEU A 148 -9.61 12.14 -5.66
C LEU A 148 -10.76 13.10 -5.98
N ASN A 149 -11.51 13.53 -4.97
CA ASN A 149 -12.64 14.42 -5.17
C ASN A 149 -12.23 15.84 -5.59
N GLN A 150 -12.08 16.05 -6.89
CA GLN A 150 -11.87 17.38 -7.46
C GLN A 150 -13.21 18.06 -7.72
N VAL A 151 -13.39 19.23 -7.14
CA VAL A 151 -14.53 20.12 -7.40
C VAL A 151 -14.13 21.17 -8.42
N GLU A 152 -15.07 21.58 -9.28
CA GLU A 152 -14.86 22.63 -10.29
C GLU A 152 -14.32 23.96 -9.73
N ASN A 153 -14.56 24.24 -8.45
CA ASN A 153 -14.12 25.46 -7.76
C ASN A 153 -12.91 25.27 -6.83
N SER A 154 -12.20 24.13 -6.87
CA SER A 154 -10.93 24.00 -6.14
C SER A 154 -9.82 24.79 -6.85
N ASP A 155 -8.83 25.27 -6.10
CA ASP A 155 -7.62 25.89 -6.67
C ASP A 155 -6.68 24.85 -7.33
N GLY A 156 -7.01 23.56 -7.21
CA GLY A 156 -6.28 22.44 -7.79
C GLY A 156 -4.88 22.23 -7.19
N ILE A 157 -4.56 22.86 -6.06
CA ILE A 157 -3.22 22.82 -5.47
C ILE A 157 -2.84 21.38 -5.10
N SER A 158 -3.71 20.64 -4.41
CA SER A 158 -3.46 19.24 -4.01
C SER A 158 -3.08 18.36 -5.18
N ILE A 159 -3.81 18.46 -6.29
CA ILE A 159 -3.57 17.66 -7.50
C ILE A 159 -2.27 18.06 -8.20
N ASN A 160 -1.96 19.36 -8.23
CA ASN A 160 -0.71 19.84 -8.81
C ASN A 160 0.50 19.37 -8.00
N ILE A 161 0.40 19.39 -6.67
CA ILE A 161 1.41 18.83 -5.77
C ILE A 161 1.59 17.34 -6.06
N LEU A 162 0.50 16.58 -6.03
CA LEU A 162 0.48 15.13 -6.26
C LEU A 162 1.13 14.74 -7.60
N LYS A 163 0.78 15.41 -8.70
CA LYS A 163 1.38 15.20 -10.03
C LYS A 163 2.89 15.44 -10.07
N GLY A 164 3.40 16.31 -9.20
CA GLY A 164 4.83 16.64 -9.12
C GLY A 164 5.66 15.65 -8.32
N ILE A 165 5.04 14.82 -7.48
CA ILE A 165 5.75 13.98 -6.50
C ILE A 165 5.37 12.51 -6.52
N ALA A 166 4.31 12.12 -7.23
CA ALA A 166 3.87 10.73 -7.32
C ALA A 166 3.21 10.40 -8.67
N ASN A 167 3.36 9.15 -9.09
CA ASN A 167 2.55 8.54 -10.14
C ASN A 167 1.31 7.91 -9.52
N ILE A 168 0.14 8.44 -9.87
CA ILE A 168 -1.14 8.03 -9.26
C ILE A 168 -1.97 7.25 -10.28
N SER A 169 -2.58 6.17 -9.79
CA SER A 169 -3.57 5.37 -10.51
C SER A 169 -4.73 5.05 -9.58
N GLU A 170 -5.95 5.09 -10.11
CA GLU A 170 -7.16 4.72 -9.37
C GLU A 170 -7.92 3.66 -10.17
N THR A 171 -8.34 2.59 -9.48
CA THR A 171 -9.03 1.45 -10.07
C THR A 171 -10.13 0.98 -9.14
N THR A 172 -11.18 0.37 -9.69
CA THR A 172 -12.22 -0.30 -8.90
C THR A 172 -12.09 -1.80 -9.11
N ILE A 173 -11.97 -2.55 -8.01
CA ILE A 173 -11.86 -4.01 -7.99
C ILE A 173 -12.93 -4.52 -7.02
N ASP A 174 -13.83 -5.37 -7.51
CA ASP A 174 -14.97 -5.92 -6.78
C ASP A 174 -15.88 -4.82 -6.17
N ASP A 175 -15.88 -4.71 -4.84
CA ASP A 175 -16.65 -3.72 -4.07
C ASP A 175 -15.77 -2.59 -3.50
N LYS A 176 -14.50 -2.52 -3.92
CA LYS A 176 -13.55 -1.52 -3.44
C LYS A 176 -13.09 -0.60 -4.55
N ILE A 177 -12.95 0.68 -4.21
CA ILE A 177 -12.13 1.61 -4.96
C ILE A 177 -10.74 1.66 -4.33
N ILE A 178 -9.72 1.62 -5.18
CA ILE A 178 -8.32 1.52 -4.79
C ILE A 178 -7.54 2.58 -5.55
N LEU A 179 -6.90 3.48 -4.80
CA LEU A 179 -5.98 4.48 -5.32
C LEU A 179 -4.57 4.12 -4.89
N LYS A 180 -3.66 3.95 -5.86
CA LYS A 180 -2.25 3.72 -5.61
C LYS A 180 -1.43 4.93 -6.08
N ALA A 181 -0.58 5.43 -5.21
CA ALA A 181 0.41 6.47 -5.49
C ALA A 181 1.83 5.93 -5.28
N VAL A 182 2.64 5.94 -6.34
CA VAL A 182 4.07 5.58 -6.30
C VAL A 182 4.91 6.84 -6.23
N ILE A 183 5.75 6.98 -5.22
CA ILE A 183 6.57 8.18 -5.00
C ILE A 183 7.66 8.27 -6.06
N SER A 184 7.77 9.44 -6.69
CA SER A 184 8.79 9.79 -7.70
C SER A 184 10.08 10.30 -7.06
#